data_AF-A0AAU5QRF0-F1
#
_entry.id   AF-A0AAU5QRF0-F1
#
_cell.length_a   1.000
_cell.length_b   1.000
_cell.length_c   1.000
_cell.angle_alpha   90.00
_cell.angle_beta   90.00
_cell.angle_gamma   90.00
#
_symmetry.space_group_name_H-M   'P 1'
#
loop_
_entity.id
_entity.type
_entity.pdbx_description
1 polymer ?
#
loop_
_entity_poly.entity_id
_entity_poly.type
_entity_poly.pdbx_seq_one_letter_code
_entity_poly.pdbx_strand_id
1 'polypeptide(L)'
;MDWRVATSLETLRHQLNARFPGRSTASDGGIGDEAHQKSGSASDHNPWYGPGIVTARDFTHDPAHGLDIQQIGDQLLGSQDPRIKYVIANRRIGSSRSWQWGPYDGANPHEKHFHLSVVASPLCDDDRPWNLPVFGETPEDRGGEHVETGTVFMTWGTGVNVRQEPLLSAPVVAVLAGPTQVRVSCQREGETVSTAGHTNNAWSFLPEYGGYVSNIFIDHPSAWLPDIPSC
;
A
#
# COMPACT_ATOMS: atom_id res chain seq x y z
N MET A 1 -14.87 19.97 16.67
CA MET A 1 -14.32 20.06 15.30
C MET A 1 -13.79 18.68 14.99
N ASP A 2 -14.38 18.03 14.00
CA ASP A 2 -14.00 16.67 13.64
C ASP A 2 -12.75 16.75 12.77
N TRP A 3 -11.64 16.23 13.29
CA TRP A 3 -10.41 16.08 12.54
C TRP A 3 -10.28 14.65 12.02
N ARG A 4 -9.48 14.45 10.99
CA ARG A 4 -9.06 13.12 10.54
C ARG A 4 -7.63 13.14 10.03
N VAL A 5 -7.00 11.97 9.99
CA VAL A 5 -5.74 11.81 9.28
C VAL A 5 -6.02 11.70 7.77
N ALA A 6 -5.07 12.21 6.98
CA ALA A 6 -5.07 12.09 5.53
C ALA A 6 -5.27 10.63 5.07
N THR A 7 -6.11 10.41 4.06
CA THR A 7 -6.51 9.06 3.62
C THR A 7 -5.31 8.24 3.15
N SER A 8 -4.33 8.85 2.46
CA SER A 8 -3.11 8.15 2.04
C SER A 8 -2.34 7.54 3.21
N LEU A 9 -2.27 8.22 4.35
CA LEU A 9 -1.59 7.73 5.55
C LEU A 9 -2.36 6.58 6.23
N GLU A 10 -3.70 6.62 6.18
CA GLU A 10 -4.53 5.49 6.62
C GLU A 10 -4.39 4.28 5.70
N THR A 11 -4.30 4.48 4.38
CA THR A 11 -4.00 3.41 3.42
C THR A 11 -2.67 2.74 3.77
N LEU A 12 -1.60 3.51 4.01
CA LEU A 12 -0.30 2.94 4.43
C LEU A 12 -0.42 2.14 5.73
N ARG A 13 -1.17 2.67 6.72
CA ARG A 13 -1.39 1.99 7.99
C ARG A 13 -2.10 0.65 7.80
N HIS A 14 -3.13 0.61 6.96
CA HIS A 14 -3.83 -0.63 6.64
C HIS A 14 -2.92 -1.65 5.95
N GLN A 15 -2.11 -1.21 4.97
CA GLN A 15 -1.14 -2.10 4.31
C GLN A 15 -0.08 -2.65 5.28
N LEU A 16 0.46 -1.81 6.17
CA LEU A 16 1.41 -2.24 7.20
C LEU A 16 0.78 -3.21 8.22
N ASN A 17 -0.47 -2.96 8.66
CA ASN A 17 -1.20 -3.87 9.53
C ASN A 17 -1.44 -5.22 8.85
N ALA A 18 -1.83 -5.22 7.58
CA ALA A 18 -2.08 -6.44 6.83
C ALA A 18 -0.79 -7.23 6.60
N ARG A 19 0.31 -6.54 6.32
CA ARG A 19 1.63 -7.14 6.11
C ARG A 19 2.27 -7.68 7.39
N PHE A 20 2.02 -7.01 8.51
CA PHE A 20 2.59 -7.31 9.83
C PHE A 20 1.49 -7.34 10.90
N PRO A 21 0.60 -8.35 10.89
CA PRO A 21 -0.58 -8.38 11.75
C PRO A 21 -0.26 -8.45 13.24
N GLY A 22 0.93 -8.91 13.61
CA GLY A 22 1.39 -8.98 15.00
C GLY A 22 2.21 -7.78 15.49
N ARG A 23 2.44 -6.77 14.64
CA ARG A 23 3.31 -5.64 15.03
C ARG A 23 2.65 -4.80 16.13
N SER A 24 3.49 -4.25 16.99
CA SER A 24 3.15 -3.23 17.97
C SER A 24 2.64 -1.96 17.30
N THR A 25 1.66 -1.32 17.95
CA THR A 25 1.13 0.01 17.59
C THR A 25 1.40 1.03 18.70
N ALA A 26 2.30 0.71 19.65
CA ALA A 26 2.49 1.49 20.87
C ALA A 26 2.97 2.94 20.63
N SER A 27 3.55 3.22 19.47
CA SER A 27 3.97 4.56 19.03
C SER A 27 3.25 5.01 17.75
N ASP A 28 2.16 4.36 17.35
CA ASP A 28 1.35 4.84 16.23
C ASP A 28 0.65 6.13 16.66
N GLY A 29 0.89 7.22 15.93
CA GLY A 29 0.42 8.55 16.26
C GLY A 29 -0.22 9.23 15.04
N GLY A 30 -1.37 9.85 15.22
CA GLY A 30 -2.08 10.54 14.13
C GLY A 30 -2.60 11.92 14.49
N ILE A 31 -2.38 12.38 15.72
CA ILE A 31 -2.67 13.75 16.16
C ILE A 31 -1.67 14.16 17.24
N GLY A 32 -1.22 15.41 17.19
CA GLY A 32 -0.44 16.02 18.27
C GLY A 32 -1.27 16.14 19.54
N ASP A 33 -0.65 16.00 20.71
CA ASP A 33 -1.33 16.23 21.98
C ASP A 33 -1.87 17.69 22.09
N GLU A 34 -2.76 17.95 23.05
CA GLU A 34 -3.38 19.26 23.22
C GLU A 34 -2.37 20.40 23.44
N ALA A 35 -1.16 20.10 23.94
CA ALA A 35 -0.09 21.08 24.07
C ALA A 35 0.61 21.34 22.72
N HIS A 36 0.76 20.31 21.88
CA HIS A 36 1.28 20.38 20.52
C HIS A 36 0.32 21.11 19.57
N GLN A 37 -1.00 21.00 19.80
CA GLN A 37 -2.03 21.68 19.02
C GLN A 37 -1.98 23.21 19.17
N LYS A 38 -1.42 23.73 20.28
CA LYS A 38 -1.22 25.18 20.49
C LYS A 38 -0.20 25.79 19.54
N SER A 39 0.62 24.96 18.88
CA SER A 39 1.58 25.40 17.86
C SER A 39 0.93 25.57 16.48
N GLY A 40 -0.37 25.31 16.31
CA GLY A 40 -1.09 25.55 15.06
C GLY A 40 -0.52 24.75 13.88
N SER A 41 -0.35 25.38 12.71
CA SER A 41 0.21 24.72 11.52
C SER A 41 1.73 24.43 11.60
N ALA A 42 2.37 24.66 12.74
CA ALA A 42 3.80 24.38 12.92
C ALA A 42 4.12 22.88 12.97
N SER A 43 3.10 22.03 13.18
CA SER A 43 3.24 20.57 13.15
C SER A 43 2.24 19.96 12.18
N ASP A 44 2.72 19.09 11.30
CA ASP A 44 1.87 18.33 10.37
C ASP A 44 0.98 17.31 11.11
N HIS A 45 1.23 17.07 12.40
CA HIS A 45 0.39 16.30 13.33
C HIS A 45 -0.82 17.09 13.87
N ASN A 46 -0.97 18.36 13.53
CA ASN A 46 -2.15 19.15 13.88
C ASN A 46 -3.21 19.12 12.77
N PRO A 47 -4.50 19.27 13.09
CA PRO A 47 -5.55 19.33 12.07
C PRO A 47 -5.55 20.71 11.41
N TRP A 48 -4.71 20.88 10.38
CA TRP A 48 -4.40 22.21 9.84
C TRP A 48 -4.79 22.37 8.36
N TYR A 49 -4.85 21.28 7.60
CA TYR A 49 -5.16 21.33 6.18
C TYR A 49 -6.67 21.17 5.93
N GLY A 50 -7.26 22.05 5.12
CA GLY A 50 -8.67 21.95 4.69
C GLY A 50 -9.65 21.84 5.87
N PRO A 51 -10.58 20.86 5.88
CA PRO A 51 -11.61 20.72 6.90
C PRO A 51 -11.10 20.18 8.26
N GLY A 52 -9.80 20.23 8.54
CA GLY A 52 -9.20 19.68 9.76
C GLY A 52 -8.43 18.37 9.52
N ILE A 53 -7.72 18.28 8.40
CA ILE A 53 -6.90 17.12 8.04
C ILE A 53 -5.52 17.22 8.70
N VAL A 54 -5.10 16.13 9.34
CA VAL A 54 -3.75 15.90 9.83
C VAL A 54 -2.94 15.24 8.71
N THR A 55 -1.82 15.84 8.33
CA THR A 55 -0.98 15.42 7.20
C THR A 55 0.27 14.63 7.63
N ALA A 56 0.33 14.22 8.89
CA ALA A 56 1.39 13.37 9.42
C ALA A 56 0.85 12.13 10.14
N ARG A 57 1.68 11.08 10.15
CA ARG A 57 1.47 9.87 10.93
C ARG A 57 2.79 9.28 11.38
N ASP A 58 2.81 8.80 12.61
CA ASP A 58 3.90 8.01 13.17
C ASP A 58 3.52 6.52 13.12
N PHE A 59 4.50 5.68 12.85
CA PHE A 59 4.35 4.23 12.75
C PHE A 59 5.42 3.54 13.60
N THR A 60 4.98 2.70 14.53
CA THR A 60 5.83 2.06 15.54
C THR A 60 6.92 1.19 14.91
N HIS A 61 8.15 1.32 15.41
CA HIS A 61 9.24 0.41 15.13
C HIS A 61 9.01 -0.91 15.86
N ASP A 62 8.91 -2.00 15.11
CA ASP A 62 8.77 -3.34 15.66
C ASP A 62 9.41 -4.39 14.74
N PRO A 63 10.75 -4.45 14.71
CA PRO A 63 11.47 -5.35 13.82
C PRO A 63 11.25 -6.82 14.22
N ALA A 64 10.90 -7.10 15.48
CA ALA A 64 10.56 -8.45 15.95
C ALA A 64 9.31 -9.01 15.25
N HIS A 65 8.42 -8.13 14.78
CA HIS A 65 7.23 -8.48 14.01
C HIS A 65 7.28 -7.97 12.56
N GLY A 66 8.47 -7.59 12.09
CA GLY A 66 8.77 -7.29 10.68
C GLY A 66 8.72 -5.81 10.27
N LEU A 67 8.29 -4.89 11.14
CA LEU A 67 8.29 -3.46 10.83
C LEU A 67 9.63 -2.81 11.26
N ASP A 68 10.58 -2.80 10.33
CA ASP A 68 11.83 -2.03 10.47
C ASP A 68 11.68 -0.61 9.90
N ILE A 69 11.98 0.39 10.73
CA ILE A 69 11.76 1.80 10.36
C ILE A 69 12.80 2.34 9.39
N GLN A 70 14.03 1.80 9.36
CA GLN A 70 15.00 2.18 8.33
C GLN A 70 14.59 1.58 7.00
N GLN A 71 14.24 0.28 6.98
CA GLN A 71 13.82 -0.39 5.77
C GLN A 71 12.63 0.33 5.12
N ILE A 72 11.58 0.64 5.88
CA ILE A 72 10.40 1.32 5.34
C ILE A 72 10.71 2.77 4.97
N GLY A 73 11.53 3.46 5.78
CA GLY A 73 11.96 4.82 5.47
C GLY A 73 12.72 4.90 4.14
N ASP A 74 13.66 3.98 3.90
CA ASP A 74 14.44 3.88 2.66
C ASP A 74 13.53 3.62 1.46
N GLN A 75 12.56 2.71 1.62
CA GLN A 75 11.59 2.39 0.57
C GLN A 75 10.65 3.56 0.25
N LEU A 76 10.16 4.27 1.26
CA LEU A 76 9.36 5.47 1.07
C LEU A 76 10.16 6.53 0.30
N LEU A 77 11.40 6.78 0.71
CA LEU A 77 12.24 7.79 0.06
C LEU A 77 12.62 7.37 -1.38
N GLY A 78 12.91 6.09 -1.60
CA GLY A 78 13.22 5.53 -2.92
C GLY A 78 12.04 5.52 -3.89
N SER A 79 10.81 5.39 -3.39
CA SER A 79 9.60 5.41 -4.22
C SER A 79 9.37 6.73 -4.95
N GLN A 80 9.92 7.83 -4.40
CA GLN A 80 9.66 9.20 -4.84
C GLN A 80 8.16 9.53 -4.99
N ASP A 81 7.30 8.89 -4.19
CA ASP A 81 5.86 9.06 -4.28
C ASP A 81 5.48 10.54 -4.09
N PRO A 82 4.70 11.14 -5.02
CA PRO A 82 4.40 12.58 -5.01
C PRO A 82 3.57 13.03 -3.81
N ARG A 83 3.01 12.10 -3.03
CA ARG A 83 2.32 12.38 -1.78
C ARG A 83 3.30 12.75 -0.68
N ILE A 84 4.55 12.31 -0.73
CA ILE A 84 5.53 12.49 0.35
C ILE A 84 6.01 13.95 0.42
N LYS A 85 5.90 14.55 1.62
CA LYS A 85 6.55 15.81 1.98
C LYS A 85 7.93 15.53 2.57
N TYR A 86 7.99 14.68 3.61
CA TYR A 86 9.23 14.18 4.21
C TYR A 86 9.00 12.95 5.08
N VAL A 87 10.08 12.23 5.35
CA VAL A 87 10.17 11.08 6.26
C VAL A 87 11.24 11.36 7.31
N ILE A 88 11.00 11.00 8.57
CA ILE A 88 12.00 11.07 9.65
C ILE A 88 12.10 9.69 10.30
N ALA A 89 13.32 9.15 10.41
CA ALA A 89 13.62 7.90 11.10
C ALA A 89 15.07 7.92 11.59
N ASN A 90 15.34 7.35 12.77
CA ASN A 90 16.67 7.18 13.35
C ASN A 90 17.58 8.42 13.24
N ARG A 91 17.06 9.58 13.68
CA ARG A 91 17.77 10.87 13.64
C ARG A 91 18.17 11.32 12.23
N ARG A 92 17.44 10.88 11.21
CA ARG A 92 17.62 11.30 9.81
C ARG A 92 16.30 11.83 9.26
N ILE A 93 16.39 12.77 8.33
CA ILE A 93 15.24 13.30 7.58
C ILE A 93 15.52 13.22 6.08
N GLY A 94 14.57 12.68 5.32
CA GLY A 94 14.57 12.68 3.86
C GLY A 94 13.34 13.43 3.38
N SER A 95 13.45 14.24 2.34
CA SER A 95 12.32 15.04 1.82
C SER A 95 12.21 14.95 0.31
N SER A 96 11.02 15.26 -0.22
CA SER A 96 10.78 15.33 -1.66
C SER A 96 11.57 16.42 -2.39
N ARG A 97 12.35 17.24 -1.66
CA ARG A 97 13.29 18.21 -2.25
C ARG A 97 14.55 17.55 -2.80
N SER A 98 15.02 16.47 -2.18
CA SER A 98 16.31 15.85 -2.51
C SER A 98 16.24 14.33 -2.65
N TRP A 99 15.23 13.67 -2.08
CA TRP A 99 15.14 12.22 -1.98
C TRP A 99 16.37 11.57 -1.35
N GLN A 100 17.08 12.33 -0.51
CA GLN A 100 18.30 11.90 0.18
C GLN A 100 18.15 12.12 1.68
N TRP A 101 18.68 11.18 2.46
CA TRP A 101 18.75 11.31 3.91
C TRP A 101 19.78 12.35 4.34
N GLY A 102 19.34 13.32 5.13
CA GLY A 102 20.18 14.25 5.89
C GLY A 102 20.08 14.02 7.41
N PRO A 103 20.91 14.71 8.21
CA PRO A 103 20.81 14.66 9.66
C PRO A 103 19.52 15.33 10.16
N TYR A 104 18.95 14.79 11.24
CA TYR A 104 17.82 15.39 11.97
C TYR A 104 18.18 15.58 13.44
N ASP A 105 18.03 16.81 13.94
CA ASP A 105 18.42 17.26 15.27
C ASP A 105 17.24 17.64 16.17
N GLY A 106 16.00 17.33 15.74
CA GLY A 106 14.81 17.55 16.55
C GLY A 106 14.80 16.75 17.85
N ALA A 107 14.00 17.22 18.81
CA ALA A 107 13.99 16.69 20.17
C ALA A 107 13.56 15.21 20.27
N ASN A 108 12.60 14.78 19.43
CA ASN A 108 12.24 13.36 19.30
C ASN A 108 13.19 12.70 18.28
N PRO A 109 14.03 11.74 18.64
CA PRO A 109 15.01 11.15 17.73
C PRO A 109 14.42 10.20 16.68
N HIS A 110 13.13 9.84 16.75
CA HIS A 110 12.47 8.89 15.82
C HIS A 110 13.17 7.51 15.74
N GLU A 111 13.63 6.98 16.87
CA GLU A 111 14.24 5.64 16.98
C GLU A 111 13.22 4.55 17.33
N LYS A 112 12.01 4.94 17.76
CA LYS A 112 10.91 4.02 18.16
C LYS A 112 9.76 4.01 17.16
N HIS A 113 9.79 4.88 16.17
CA HIS A 113 8.79 4.99 15.10
C HIS A 113 9.41 5.78 13.96
N PHE A 114 8.97 5.54 12.73
CA PHE A 114 9.19 6.51 11.66
C PHE A 114 8.02 7.50 11.64
N HIS A 115 8.33 8.72 11.22
CA HIS A 115 7.35 9.76 10.94
C HIS A 115 7.25 9.96 9.44
N LEU A 116 6.03 9.95 8.91
CA LEU A 116 5.75 10.30 7.52
C LEU A 116 4.80 11.49 7.48
N SER A 117 5.25 12.55 6.80
CA SER A 117 4.41 13.69 6.43
C SER A 117 4.11 13.67 4.94
N VAL A 118 2.84 13.87 4.58
CA VAL A 118 2.37 14.04 3.20
C VAL A 118 2.13 15.51 2.87
N VAL A 119 2.09 15.84 1.57
CA VAL A 119 1.93 17.20 1.07
C VAL A 119 0.57 17.80 1.44
N ALA A 120 0.54 19.10 1.73
CA ALA A 120 -0.71 19.82 2.02
C ALA A 120 -1.43 20.24 0.74
N SER A 121 -1.90 19.24 0.00
CA SER A 121 -2.68 19.39 -1.23
C SER A 121 -3.71 18.26 -1.29
N PRO A 122 -4.63 18.24 -2.27
CA PRO A 122 -5.56 17.12 -2.43
C PRO A 122 -4.86 15.73 -2.53
N LEU A 123 -3.58 15.68 -2.89
CA LEU A 123 -2.79 14.44 -2.91
C LEU A 123 -2.63 13.79 -1.54
N CYS A 124 -2.77 14.52 -0.41
CA CYS A 124 -2.76 13.86 0.91
C CYS A 124 -3.90 12.83 1.05
N ASP A 125 -5.01 13.01 0.34
CA ASP A 125 -6.15 12.11 0.38
C ASP A 125 -6.21 11.12 -0.80
N ASP A 126 -5.17 11.08 -1.64
CA ASP A 126 -5.04 10.07 -2.69
C ASP A 126 -4.86 8.68 -2.06
N ASP A 127 -5.93 7.90 -2.14
CA ASP A 127 -6.13 6.64 -1.44
C ASP A 127 -5.49 5.43 -2.13
N ARG A 128 -4.84 5.64 -3.29
CA ARG A 128 -4.12 4.60 -4.01
C ARG A 128 -3.15 3.85 -3.08
N PRO A 129 -3.00 2.52 -3.21
CA PRO A 129 -2.05 1.76 -2.41
C PRO A 129 -0.63 2.33 -2.50
N TRP A 130 0.12 2.26 -1.41
CA TRP A 130 1.57 2.49 -1.43
C TRP A 130 2.24 1.29 -2.07
N ASN A 131 2.96 1.52 -3.16
CA ASN A 131 3.72 0.48 -3.86
C ASN A 131 5.15 0.46 -3.31
N LEU A 132 5.34 -0.22 -2.19
CA LEU A 132 6.64 -0.34 -1.53
C LEU A 132 7.10 -1.81 -1.57
N PRO A 133 8.43 -2.06 -1.68
CA PRO A 133 8.99 -3.41 -1.72
C PRO A 133 8.55 -4.31 -0.55
N VAL A 134 8.29 -3.72 0.62
CA VAL A 134 7.81 -4.43 1.82
C VAL A 134 6.43 -5.09 1.64
N PHE A 135 5.62 -4.60 0.69
CA PHE A 135 4.31 -5.15 0.34
C PHE A 135 4.37 -6.17 -0.83
N GLY A 136 5.54 -6.35 -1.43
CA GLY A 136 5.77 -7.13 -2.65
C GLY A 136 6.93 -6.49 -3.44
N GLU A 137 7.91 -7.30 -3.86
CA GLU A 137 9.27 -6.93 -4.29
C GLU A 137 9.41 -5.70 -5.22
N THR A 138 10.43 -4.86 -5.03
CA THR A 138 11.03 -4.09 -6.14
C THR A 138 12.36 -4.72 -6.58
N PRO A 139 12.58 -4.89 -7.90
CA PRO A 139 13.87 -5.30 -8.45
C PRO A 139 14.73 -4.08 -8.77
N GLU A 140 15.61 -3.67 -7.85
CA GLU A 140 16.64 -2.64 -8.11
C GLU A 140 18.06 -3.13 -7.79
N ASP A 141 18.41 -4.40 -8.09
CA ASP A 141 19.82 -4.78 -8.10
C ASP A 141 20.27 -5.78 -9.18
N ARG A 142 19.56 -5.88 -10.32
CA ARG A 142 20.12 -6.54 -11.52
C ARG A 142 19.66 -5.85 -12.79
N GLY A 143 20.58 -5.08 -13.38
CA GLY A 143 20.39 -4.41 -14.66
C GLY A 143 19.90 -5.36 -15.76
N GLY A 144 18.89 -4.90 -16.49
CA GLY A 144 18.31 -5.56 -17.65
C GLY A 144 16.86 -5.11 -17.83
N GLU A 145 16.63 -4.19 -18.76
CA GLU A 145 15.36 -3.94 -19.48
C GLU A 145 14.04 -4.24 -18.71
N HIS A 146 13.45 -3.20 -18.11
CA HIS A 146 12.16 -3.27 -17.41
C HIS A 146 11.03 -3.80 -18.31
N VAL A 147 10.54 -5.01 -18.01
CA VAL A 147 9.17 -5.44 -18.34
C VAL A 147 8.44 -5.69 -17.01
N GLU A 148 7.51 -4.81 -16.70
CA GLU A 148 6.50 -4.94 -15.64
C GLU A 148 5.88 -6.36 -15.69
N THR A 149 6.14 -7.20 -14.68
CA THR A 149 5.74 -8.62 -14.72
C THR A 149 4.25 -8.81 -14.45
N GLY A 150 3.47 -8.68 -15.52
CA GLY A 150 2.12 -9.20 -15.63
C GLY A 150 1.38 -8.63 -16.83
N THR A 151 0.67 -9.50 -17.56
CA THR A 151 -0.10 -9.10 -18.73
C THR A 151 -1.40 -8.45 -18.29
N VAL A 152 -1.75 -7.33 -18.93
CA VAL A 152 -2.97 -6.58 -18.63
C VAL A 152 -4.16 -7.22 -19.32
N PHE A 153 -5.21 -7.49 -18.56
CA PHE A 153 -6.48 -7.99 -19.06
C PHE A 153 -7.63 -7.10 -18.56
N MET A 154 -8.78 -7.21 -19.21
CA MET A 154 -10.04 -6.69 -18.67
C MET A 154 -10.78 -7.81 -17.94
N THR A 155 -11.49 -7.46 -16.88
CA THR A 155 -12.52 -8.32 -16.30
C THR A 155 -13.89 -8.00 -16.88
N TRP A 156 -14.85 -8.92 -16.73
CA TRP A 156 -16.26 -8.67 -17.03
C TRP A 156 -17.15 -8.91 -15.81
N GLY A 157 -18.38 -8.38 -15.86
CA GLY A 157 -19.34 -8.46 -14.78
C GLY A 157 -19.16 -7.37 -13.72
N THR A 158 -19.91 -7.49 -12.63
CA THR A 158 -19.90 -6.56 -11.48
C THR A 158 -19.80 -7.35 -10.19
N GLY A 159 -19.16 -6.78 -9.16
CA GLY A 159 -19.00 -7.43 -7.87
C GLY A 159 -18.09 -8.66 -7.91
N VAL A 160 -17.03 -8.64 -8.74
CA VAL A 160 -16.10 -9.77 -8.87
C VAL A 160 -15.18 -9.83 -7.66
N ASN A 161 -15.21 -10.94 -6.92
CA ASN A 161 -14.38 -11.14 -5.75
C ASN A 161 -12.95 -11.52 -6.14
N VAL A 162 -11.98 -10.78 -5.58
CA VAL A 162 -10.58 -11.18 -5.51
C VAL A 162 -10.35 -11.83 -4.16
N ARG A 163 -9.80 -13.04 -4.14
CA ARG A 163 -9.69 -13.87 -2.93
C ARG A 163 -8.24 -14.14 -2.55
N GLN A 164 -7.97 -14.30 -1.26
CA GLN A 164 -6.60 -14.52 -0.77
C GLN A 164 -5.97 -15.82 -1.31
N GLU A 165 -6.80 -16.84 -1.57
CA GLU A 165 -6.41 -18.12 -2.17
C GLU A 165 -7.39 -18.48 -3.30
N PRO A 166 -7.03 -19.37 -4.24
CA PRO A 166 -7.86 -19.75 -5.38
C PRO A 166 -8.95 -20.75 -4.96
N LEU A 167 -9.68 -20.42 -3.90
CA LEU A 167 -10.75 -21.21 -3.28
C LEU A 167 -11.95 -20.27 -3.08
N LEU A 168 -13.17 -20.76 -3.30
CA LEU A 168 -14.39 -19.99 -3.09
C LEU A 168 -14.63 -19.68 -1.61
N SER A 169 -14.10 -20.49 -0.70
CA SER A 169 -14.15 -20.26 0.74
C SER A 169 -13.08 -19.28 1.26
N ALA A 170 -12.09 -18.92 0.43
CA ALA A 170 -11.01 -18.04 0.87
C ALA A 170 -11.52 -16.61 1.12
N PRO A 171 -10.93 -15.88 2.10
CA PRO A 171 -11.27 -14.49 2.38
C PRO A 171 -11.23 -13.63 1.12
N VAL A 172 -12.23 -12.76 0.97
CA VAL A 172 -12.26 -11.75 -0.10
C VAL A 172 -11.34 -10.61 0.31
N VAL A 173 -10.33 -10.31 -0.51
CA VAL A 173 -9.36 -9.23 -0.29
C VAL A 173 -9.72 -7.96 -1.05
N ALA A 174 -10.48 -8.08 -2.14
CA ALA A 174 -11.03 -6.95 -2.87
C ALA A 174 -12.31 -7.35 -3.64
N VAL A 175 -13.12 -6.36 -4.00
CA VAL A 175 -14.30 -6.54 -4.87
C VAL A 175 -14.20 -5.56 -6.03
N LEU A 176 -14.15 -6.08 -7.25
CA LEU A 176 -14.16 -5.27 -8.47
C LEU A 176 -15.59 -4.86 -8.77
N ALA A 177 -15.88 -3.56 -8.69
CA ALA A 177 -17.25 -3.04 -8.79
C ALA A 177 -17.88 -3.24 -10.19
N GLY A 178 -17.06 -3.34 -11.23
CA GLY A 178 -17.47 -3.54 -12.61
C GLY A 178 -16.32 -4.04 -13.48
N PRO A 179 -16.45 -3.99 -14.82
CA PRO A 179 -15.35 -4.26 -15.72
C PRO A 179 -14.15 -3.40 -15.34
N THR A 180 -13.09 -4.06 -14.89
CA THR A 180 -11.90 -3.44 -14.31
C THR A 180 -10.68 -3.97 -15.06
N GLN A 181 -9.79 -3.05 -15.42
CA GLN A 181 -8.48 -3.42 -15.94
C GLN A 181 -7.65 -4.02 -14.80
N VAL A 182 -7.09 -5.20 -15.01
CA VAL A 182 -6.30 -5.91 -14.00
C VAL A 182 -5.00 -6.40 -14.61
N ARG A 183 -3.91 -6.32 -13.85
CA ARG A 183 -2.66 -6.98 -14.20
C ARG A 183 -2.65 -8.41 -13.67
N VAL A 184 -2.38 -9.39 -14.53
CA VAL A 184 -2.19 -10.80 -14.14
C VAL A 184 -0.72 -11.14 -14.18
N SER A 185 -0.15 -11.51 -13.04
CA SER A 185 1.29 -11.82 -12.92
C SER A 185 1.60 -13.31 -13.06
N CYS A 186 0.72 -14.17 -12.54
CA CYS A 186 0.80 -15.62 -12.69
C CYS A 186 -0.61 -16.22 -12.59
N GLN A 187 -0.74 -17.49 -12.96
CA GLN A 187 -1.99 -18.24 -12.82
C GLN A 187 -1.72 -19.63 -12.25
N ARG A 188 -2.70 -20.20 -11.55
CA ARG A 188 -2.61 -21.57 -11.03
C ARG A 188 -3.96 -22.25 -11.04
N GLU A 189 -3.92 -23.56 -10.86
CA GLU A 189 -5.12 -24.36 -10.64
C GLU A 189 -5.67 -24.09 -9.23
N GLY A 190 -6.99 -24.03 -9.12
CA GLY A 190 -7.71 -23.86 -7.86
C GLY A 190 -9.08 -24.51 -7.90
N GLU A 191 -9.97 -24.07 -7.03
CA GLU A 191 -11.35 -24.57 -6.97
C GLU A 191 -12.09 -24.27 -8.28
N THR A 192 -12.79 -25.27 -8.81
CA THR A 192 -13.60 -25.12 -10.01
C THR A 192 -14.76 -24.16 -9.75
N VAL A 193 -14.83 -23.10 -10.55
CA VAL A 193 -15.94 -22.16 -10.54
C VAL A 193 -16.87 -22.49 -11.71
N SER A 194 -18.18 -22.44 -11.48
CA SER A 194 -19.20 -22.59 -12.53
C SER A 194 -20.20 -21.44 -12.44
N THR A 195 -20.25 -20.58 -13.45
CA THR A 195 -21.20 -19.46 -13.54
C THR A 195 -21.43 -19.03 -14.98
N ALA A 196 -22.60 -18.43 -15.27
CA ALA A 196 -22.99 -17.96 -16.60
C ALA A 196 -22.82 -19.00 -17.74
N GLY A 197 -22.97 -20.28 -17.43
CA GLY A 197 -22.77 -21.38 -18.39
C GLY A 197 -21.30 -21.76 -18.66
N HIS A 198 -20.35 -21.10 -18.00
CA HIS A 198 -18.92 -21.39 -18.07
C HIS A 198 -18.47 -22.18 -16.84
N THR A 199 -17.45 -23.02 -17.00
CA THR A 199 -16.81 -23.76 -15.91
C THR A 199 -15.29 -23.74 -16.12
N ASN A 200 -14.53 -23.39 -15.09
CA ASN A 200 -13.07 -23.24 -15.16
C ASN A 200 -12.45 -23.39 -13.77
N ASN A 201 -11.26 -23.99 -13.69
CA ASN A 201 -10.46 -24.17 -12.48
C ASN A 201 -9.19 -23.30 -12.46
N ALA A 202 -8.96 -22.45 -13.48
CA ALA A 202 -7.83 -21.54 -13.52
C ALA A 202 -8.11 -20.25 -12.72
N TRP A 203 -7.11 -19.82 -11.96
CA TRP A 203 -7.14 -18.61 -11.15
C TRP A 203 -5.91 -17.75 -11.42
N SER A 204 -6.13 -16.47 -11.69
CA SER A 204 -5.09 -15.48 -11.96
C SER A 204 -4.77 -14.67 -10.71
N PHE A 205 -3.49 -14.55 -10.38
CA PHE A 205 -3.02 -13.69 -9.30
C PHE A 205 -2.91 -12.23 -9.78
N LEU A 206 -3.62 -11.36 -9.08
CA LEU A 206 -3.62 -9.91 -9.31
C LEU A 206 -2.73 -9.26 -8.25
N PRO A 207 -1.50 -8.85 -8.59
CA PRO A 207 -0.55 -8.32 -7.61
C PRO A 207 -1.05 -7.01 -6.99
N GLU A 208 -1.78 -6.20 -7.75
CA GLU A 208 -2.40 -4.94 -7.28
C GLU A 208 -3.35 -5.14 -6.10
N TYR A 209 -3.98 -6.31 -6.01
CA TYR A 209 -4.97 -6.65 -4.98
C TYR A 209 -4.46 -7.70 -3.99
N GLY A 210 -3.26 -8.25 -4.19
CA GLY A 210 -2.70 -9.30 -3.35
C GLY A 210 -3.56 -10.57 -3.30
N GLY A 211 -4.27 -10.90 -4.39
CA GLY A 211 -5.17 -12.05 -4.40
C GLY A 211 -5.49 -12.59 -5.78
N TYR A 212 -6.28 -13.66 -5.81
CA TYR A 212 -6.64 -14.44 -6.97
C TYR A 212 -8.06 -14.11 -7.43
N VAL A 213 -8.22 -13.97 -8.74
CA VAL A 213 -9.53 -13.94 -9.40
C VAL A 213 -9.69 -15.20 -10.25
N SER A 214 -10.88 -15.78 -10.28
CA SER A 214 -11.15 -16.89 -11.20
C SER A 214 -11.08 -16.38 -12.65
N ASN A 215 -10.39 -17.12 -13.53
CA ASN A 215 -10.26 -16.76 -14.93
C ASN A 215 -11.60 -16.71 -15.67
N ILE A 216 -12.69 -17.26 -15.09
CA ILE A 216 -14.04 -17.05 -15.63
C ILE A 216 -14.37 -15.57 -15.76
N PHE A 217 -13.87 -14.71 -14.85
CA PHE A 217 -14.17 -13.29 -14.86
C PHE A 217 -13.18 -12.45 -15.68
N ILE A 218 -12.17 -13.06 -16.29
CA ILE A 218 -11.27 -12.38 -17.23
C ILE A 218 -11.92 -12.40 -18.61
N ASP A 219 -12.00 -11.24 -19.27
CA ASP A 219 -12.54 -11.07 -20.62
C ASP A 219 -11.53 -11.58 -21.66
N HIS A 220 -11.38 -12.90 -21.71
CA HIS A 220 -10.50 -13.60 -22.64
C HIS A 220 -11.08 -14.99 -22.95
N PRO A 221 -11.04 -15.46 -24.20
CA PRO A 221 -11.67 -16.73 -24.60
C PRO A 221 -10.99 -17.98 -24.02
N SER A 222 -9.70 -17.90 -23.67
CA SER A 222 -8.96 -19.04 -23.12
C SER A 222 -9.22 -19.23 -21.62
N ALA A 223 -9.49 -20.47 -21.22
CA ALA A 223 -9.64 -20.84 -19.81
C ALA A 223 -8.37 -20.57 -18.99
N TRP A 224 -7.20 -20.87 -19.56
CA TRP A 224 -5.88 -20.48 -19.07
C TRP A 224 -5.34 -19.38 -19.97
N LEU A 225 -4.88 -18.29 -19.38
CA LEU A 225 -4.44 -17.12 -20.12
C LEU A 225 -3.11 -17.43 -20.82
N PRO A 226 -2.97 -17.10 -22.12
CA PRO A 226 -1.73 -17.35 -22.85
C PRO A 226 -0.59 -16.52 -22.27
N ASP A 227 0.61 -17.08 -22.30
CA ASP A 227 1.86 -16.41 -21.90
C ASP A 227 1.87 -15.89 -20.44
N ILE A 228 0.95 -16.37 -19.60
CA ILE A 228 0.96 -16.13 -18.15
C ILE A 228 1.64 -17.32 -17.45
N PRO A 229 2.72 -17.08 -16.69
CA PRO A 229 3.45 -18.14 -16.00
C PRO A 229 2.62 -18.78 -14.90
N SER A 230 2.99 -19.99 -14.50
CA SER A 230 2.39 -20.63 -13.33
C SER A 230 2.80 -19.92 -12.04
N CYS A 231 1.85 -19.76 -11.11
CA CYS A 231 2.20 -19.64 -9.70
C CYS A 231 2.57 -21.05 -9.16
#